data_AF-A0A096FP99-F1
#
_entry.id   AF-A0A096FP99-F1
#
_cell.length_a   1.000
_cell.length_b   1.000
_cell.length_c   1.000
_cell.angle_alpha   90.00
_cell.angle_beta   90.00
_cell.angle_gamma   90.00
#
_symmetry.space_group_name_H-M   'P 1'
#
loop_
_entity.id
_entity.type
_entity.pdbx_description
1 polymer ?
#
loop_
_entity_poly.entity_id
_entity_poly.type
_entity_poly.pdbx_seq_one_letter_code
_entity_poly.pdbx_strand_id
1 'polypeptide(L)'
;MPLPLPSVEEQTEIVRRVEILFAYAERLEARLQTARTAADRLTPALLAKAFRGELVPQDPNDEPATELLRRLREARAAEVPAKKPRGRKAATA
;
A
#
# COMPACT_ATOMS: atom_id res chain seq x y z
N MET A 1 27.61 -49.83 10.08
CA MET A 1 28.96 -49.32 9.76
C MET A 1 29.58 -48.78 11.04
N PRO A 2 30.83 -49.13 11.38
CA PRO A 2 31.54 -48.44 12.45
C PRO A 2 31.93 -47.03 12.00
N LEU A 3 31.62 -46.03 12.83
CA LEU A 3 32.03 -44.63 12.62
C LEU A 3 33.27 -44.35 13.48
N PRO A 4 34.28 -43.63 12.94
CA PRO A 4 35.39 -43.17 13.76
C PRO A 4 34.86 -42.20 14.82
N LEU A 5 35.17 -42.49 16.09
CA LEU A 5 34.73 -41.66 17.21
C LEU A 5 35.82 -40.62 17.54
N PRO A 6 35.53 -39.31 17.43
CA PRO A 6 36.48 -38.27 17.77
C PRO A 6 36.69 -38.17 19.29
N SER A 7 37.69 -37.39 19.72
CA SER A 7 37.93 -37.16 21.15
C SER A 7 36.73 -36.43 21.80
N VAL A 8 36.59 -36.54 23.13
CA VAL A 8 35.50 -35.86 23.86
C VAL A 8 35.60 -34.33 23.69
N GLU A 9 36.81 -33.80 23.59
CA GLU A 9 37.08 -32.38 23.33
C GLU A 9 36.57 -31.96 21.95
N GLU A 10 36.85 -32.75 20.90
CA GLU A 10 36.32 -32.51 19.56
C GLU A 10 34.80 -32.61 19.52
N GLN A 11 34.20 -33.61 20.17
CA GLN A 11 32.75 -33.74 20.26
C GLN A 11 32.11 -32.51 20.89
N THR A 12 32.70 -32.02 21.98
CA THR A 12 32.23 -30.81 22.69
C THR A 12 32.32 -29.57 21.81
N GLU A 13 33.43 -29.40 21.09
CA GLU A 13 33.60 -28.25 20.18
C GLU A 13 32.65 -28.33 18.96
N ILE A 14 32.39 -29.54 18.44
CA ILE A 14 31.41 -29.75 17.38
C ILE A 14 30.03 -29.31 17.86
N VAL A 15 29.58 -29.79 19.03
CA VAL A 15 28.28 -29.42 19.60
C VAL A 15 28.18 -27.91 19.80
N ARG A 16 29.20 -27.28 20.40
CA ARG A 16 29.24 -25.83 20.62
C ARG A 16 29.06 -25.04 19.33
N ARG A 17 29.75 -25.44 18.25
CA ARG A 17 29.65 -24.77 16.93
C ARG A 17 28.26 -24.95 16.33
N VAL A 18 27.71 -26.15 16.43
CA VAL A 18 26.36 -26.46 15.94
C VAL A 18 25.33 -25.60 16.66
N GLU A 19 25.38 -25.53 17.99
CA GLU A 19 24.49 -24.69 18.80
C GLU A 19 24.55 -23.20 18.40
N ILE A 20 25.77 -22.68 18.17
CA ILE A 20 25.96 -21.29 17.71
C ILE A 20 25.30 -21.06 16.35
N LEU A 21 25.47 -22.00 15.41
CA LEU A 21 24.89 -21.90 14.08
C LEU A 21 23.36 -21.96 14.11
N PHE A 22 22.78 -22.84 14.94
CA PHE A 22 21.34 -22.90 15.14
C PHE A 22 20.79 -21.61 15.75
N ALA A 23 21.41 -21.08 16.80
CA ALA A 23 21.02 -19.80 17.39
C ALA A 23 21.17 -18.62 16.41
N TYR A 24 22.09 -18.71 15.44
CA TYR A 24 22.18 -17.73 14.37
C TYR A 24 21.03 -17.86 13.37
N ALA A 25 20.72 -19.09 12.93
CA ALA A 25 19.62 -19.37 12.02
C ALA A 25 18.27 -18.87 12.58
N GLU A 26 17.98 -19.18 13.85
CA GLU A 26 16.75 -18.73 14.53
C GLU A 26 16.63 -17.20 14.54
N ARG A 27 17.73 -16.50 14.84
CA ARG A 27 17.75 -15.02 14.83
C ARG A 27 17.54 -14.46 13.42
N LEU A 28 18.09 -15.10 12.39
CA LEU A 28 17.90 -14.70 11.00
C LEU A 28 16.44 -14.88 10.57
N GLU A 29 15.84 -16.02 10.89
CA GLU A 29 14.44 -16.32 10.61
C GLU A 29 13.50 -15.32 11.29
N ALA A 30 13.72 -15.02 12.57
CA ALA A 30 12.92 -14.04 13.30
C ALA A 30 12.98 -12.63 12.67
N ARG A 31 14.18 -12.22 12.19
CA ARG A 31 14.35 -10.94 11.50
C ARG A 31 13.63 -10.92 10.16
N LEU A 32 13.72 -12.01 9.38
CA LEU A 32 13.01 -12.15 8.11
C LEU A 32 11.49 -12.07 8.31
N GLN A 33 10.97 -12.76 9.31
CA GLN A 33 9.53 -12.76 9.59
C GLN A 33 9.01 -11.36 9.98
N THR A 34 9.79 -10.64 10.79
CA THR A 34 9.48 -9.26 11.18
C THR A 34 9.50 -8.32 9.97
N ALA A 35 10.54 -8.40 9.15
CA ALA A 35 10.68 -7.58 7.94
C ALA A 35 9.55 -7.86 6.93
N ARG A 36 9.19 -9.13 6.75
CA ARG A 36 8.08 -9.54 5.87
C ARG A 36 6.75 -8.95 6.34
N THR A 37 6.45 -9.07 7.64
CA THR A 37 5.23 -8.50 8.22
C THR A 37 5.16 -6.98 8.06
N ALA A 38 6.30 -6.29 8.20
CA ALA A 38 6.37 -4.85 7.99
C ALA A 38 6.14 -4.47 6.51
N ALA A 39 6.75 -5.21 5.58
CA ALA A 39 6.57 -5.01 4.14
C ALA A 39 5.11 -5.22 3.72
N ASP A 40 4.47 -6.29 4.20
CA ASP A 40 3.07 -6.60 3.92
C ASP A 40 2.11 -5.48 4.38
N ARG A 41 2.48 -4.77 5.46
CA ARG A 41 1.71 -3.64 6.01
C ARG A 41 2.03 -2.30 5.34
N LEU A 42 3.19 -2.16 4.72
CA LEU A 42 3.67 -0.89 4.17
C LEU A 42 2.80 -0.43 3.00
N THR A 43 2.50 -1.31 2.05
CA THR A 43 1.69 -0.96 0.87
C THR A 43 0.26 -0.53 1.25
N PRO A 44 -0.49 -1.29 2.07
CA PRO A 44 -1.81 -0.83 2.53
C PRO A 44 -1.74 0.48 3.31
N ALA A 45 -0.75 0.65 4.19
CA ALA A 45 -0.58 1.89 4.96
C ALA A 45 -0.29 3.10 4.05
N LEU A 46 0.57 2.93 3.05
CA LEU A 46 0.90 3.96 2.07
C LEU A 46 -0.31 4.33 1.23
N LEU A 47 -1.06 3.34 0.72
CA LEU A 47 -2.28 3.58 -0.04
C LEU A 47 -3.34 4.29 0.81
N ALA A 48 -3.50 3.91 2.07
CA ALA A 48 -4.43 4.56 2.97
C ALA A 48 -4.05 6.04 3.19
N LYS A 49 -2.75 6.35 3.32
CA LYS A 49 -2.28 7.74 3.38
C LYS A 49 -2.49 8.49 2.06
N ALA A 50 -2.25 7.85 0.93
CA ALA A 50 -2.48 8.41 -0.41
C ALA A 50 -3.95 8.80 -0.61
N PHE A 51 -4.88 7.91 -0.28
CA PHE A 51 -6.32 8.16 -0.44
C PHE A 51 -6.85 9.25 0.50
N ARG A 52 -6.21 9.48 1.65
CA ARG A 52 -6.54 10.60 2.55
C ARG A 52 -5.83 11.91 2.17
N GLY A 53 -5.00 11.92 1.13
CA GLY A 53 -4.22 13.10 0.74
C GLY A 53 -3.02 13.39 1.65
N GLU A 54 -2.72 12.56 2.65
CA GLU A 54 -1.72 12.81 3.70
C GLU A 54 -0.26 12.61 3.24
N LEU A 55 -0.02 12.37 1.94
CA LEU A 55 1.35 12.20 1.42
C LEU A 55 2.09 13.53 1.23
N VAL A 56 1.38 14.64 1.33
CA VAL A 56 1.91 16.00 1.16
C VAL A 56 1.35 16.87 2.30
N PRO A 57 2.10 17.87 2.80
CA PRO A 57 1.56 18.85 3.75
C PRO A 57 0.24 19.44 3.24
N GLN A 58 -0.76 19.53 4.12
CA GLN A 58 -2.08 20.08 3.81
C GLN A 58 -2.12 21.55 4.21
N ASP A 59 -2.76 22.41 3.41
CA ASP A 59 -3.04 23.79 3.81
C ASP A 59 -4.34 23.82 4.63
N PRO A 60 -4.35 24.35 5.86
CA PRO A 60 -5.57 24.52 6.64
C PRO A 60 -6.65 25.38 5.96
N ASN A 61 -6.26 26.18 4.97
CA ASN A 61 -7.16 27.00 4.16
C ASN A 61 -7.65 26.28 2.89
N ASP A 62 -7.25 25.02 2.66
CA ASP A 62 -7.74 24.23 1.53
C ASP A 62 -9.26 24.09 1.63
N GLU A 63 -9.93 24.42 0.52
CA GLU A 63 -11.37 24.28 0.44
C GLU A 63 -11.78 22.79 0.39
N PRO A 64 -12.92 22.42 0.99
CA PRO A 64 -13.44 21.06 0.87
C PRO A 64 -13.69 20.69 -0.60
N ALA A 65 -13.33 19.47 -0.99
CA ALA A 65 -13.54 18.96 -2.35
C ALA A 65 -14.99 19.10 -2.85
N THR A 66 -15.97 19.11 -1.92
CA THR A 66 -17.38 19.36 -2.22
C THR A 66 -17.64 20.72 -2.87
N GLU A 67 -16.93 21.77 -2.48
CA GLU A 67 -17.08 23.12 -3.06
C GLU A 67 -16.54 23.19 -4.48
N LEU A 68 -15.40 22.54 -4.75
CA LEU A 68 -14.87 22.40 -6.10
C LEU A 68 -15.84 21.61 -6.99
N LEU A 69 -16.37 20.48 -6.51
CA LEU A 69 -17.34 19.66 -7.25
C LEU A 69 -18.64 20.43 -7.55
N ARG A 70 -19.10 21.27 -6.62
CA ARG A 70 -20.26 22.14 -6.83
C ARG A 70 -20.00 23.11 -7.98
N ARG A 71 -18.88 23.84 -7.95
CA ARG A 71 -18.49 24.78 -9.02
C ARG A 71 -18.34 24.09 -10.38
N LEU A 72 -17.75 22.89 -10.43
CA LEU A 72 -17.65 22.11 -11.67
C LEU A 72 -19.01 21.70 -12.24
N ARG A 73 -19.98 21.36 -11.39
CA ARG A 73 -21.36 21.04 -11.83
C ARG A 73 -22.08 22.27 -12.35
N GLU A 74 -21.97 23.39 -11.65
CA GLU A 74 -22.57 24.68 -12.05
C GLU A 74 -22.00 25.15 -13.40
N ALA A 75 -20.66 25.10 -13.57
CA ALA A 75 -20.00 25.45 -14.82
C ALA A 75 -20.44 24.54 -15.98
N ARG A 76 -20.49 23.21 -15.76
CA ARG A 76 -20.96 22.27 -16.78
C ARG A 76 -22.43 22.44 -17.15
N ALA A 77 -23.28 22.80 -16.20
CA ALA A 77 -24.70 23.08 -16.46
C ALA A 77 -24.89 24.35 -17.29
N ALA A 78 -24.06 25.37 -17.07
CA ALA A 78 -24.05 26.60 -17.85
C ALA A 78 -23.53 26.40 -19.30
N GLU A 79 -22.66 25.40 -19.52
CA GLU A 79 -22.11 25.08 -20.85
C GLU A 79 -23.00 24.19 -21.73
N VAL A 80 -24.11 23.62 -21.23
CA VAL A 80 -25.01 22.84 -22.10
C VAL A 80 -25.77 23.81 -23.02
N PRO A 81 -25.52 23.81 -24.35
CA PRO A 81 -26.28 24.68 -25.23
C PRO A 81 -27.72 24.17 -25.31
N ALA A 82 -28.68 25.04 -25.03
CA ALA A 82 -30.10 24.76 -25.16
C ALA A 82 -30.38 24.23 -26.58
N LYS A 83 -30.77 22.95 -26.70
CA LYS A 83 -31.25 22.38 -27.97
C LYS A 83 -32.46 23.20 -28.42
N LYS A 84 -32.26 24.06 -29.43
CA LYS A 84 -33.32 24.86 -30.06
C LYS A 84 -34.45 23.91 -30.52
N PRO A 85 -35.72 24.12 -30.09
CA PRO A 85 -36.82 23.33 -30.62
C PRO A 85 -36.99 23.70 -32.11
N ARG A 86 -36.75 22.74 -32.99
CA ARG A 86 -36.98 22.88 -34.43
C ARG A 86 -38.50 22.88 -34.63
N GLY A 87 -39.09 24.07 -34.78
CA GLY A 87 -40.51 24.24 -35.01
C GLY A 87 -40.97 23.38 -36.19
N ARG A 88 -41.89 22.43 -35.92
CA ARG A 88 -42.65 21.74 -36.96
C ARG A 88 -43.57 22.78 -37.59
N LYS A 89 -43.35 23.10 -38.87
CA LYS A 89 -44.37 23.80 -39.67
C LYS A 89 -45.56 22.85 -39.81
N ALA A 90 -46.72 23.27 -39.31
CA ALA A 90 -47.98 22.62 -39.59
C ALA A 90 -48.31 22.83 -41.08
N ALA A 91 -48.54 21.75 -41.81
CA ALA A 91 -49.11 21.79 -43.15
C ALA A 91 -50.62 22.02 -43.01
N THR A 92 -51.10 23.09 -43.65
CA THR A 92 -52.51 23.46 -43.82
C THR A 92 -53.25 22.45 -44.70
N ALA A 93 -54.55 22.33 -44.41
CA ALA A 93 -55.55 21.50 -45.05
C ALA A 93 -55.77 21.80 -46.55
#